data_AF-A0A0F2NQE0-F1
#
_entry.id   AF-A0A0F2NQE0-F1
#
_cell.length_a   1.000
_cell.length_b   1.000
_cell.length_c   1.000
_cell.angle_alpha   90.00
_cell.angle_beta   90.00
_cell.angle_gamma   90.00
#
_symmetry.space_group_name_H-M   'P 1'
#
loop_
_entity.id
_entity.type
_entity.pdbx_description
1 polymer ?
#
loop_
_entity_poly.entity_id
_entity_poly.type
_entity_poly.pdbx_seq_one_letter_code
_entity_poly.pdbx_strand_id
1 'polypeptide(L)' 'MLLPDNIHPEQSIYYNGAFVLEALREQSASDILDLYVNTQVHRRMTMPVFVLCLDWLYLLDLVNLNEQGGVELCS' A
#
# COMPACT_ATOMS: atom_id res chain seq x y z
N MET A 1 11.11 -0.31 16.21
CA MET A 1 11.86 0.97 16.07
C MET A 1 11.54 1.82 17.29
N LEU A 2 12.53 2.31 18.05
CA LEU A 2 12.29 3.34 19.05
C LEU A 2 11.99 4.63 18.27
N LEU A 3 10.74 5.07 18.32
CA LEU A 3 10.25 6.20 17.53
C LEU A 3 10.58 7.51 18.27
N PRO A 4 11.31 8.47 17.67
CA PRO A 4 11.47 9.81 18.24
C PRO A 4 10.12 10.49 18.53
N ASP A 5 10.10 11.35 19.55
CA ASP A 5 8.89 11.98 20.11
C ASP A 5 8.07 12.83 19.12
N ASN A 6 8.65 13.20 17.97
CA ASN A 6 8.03 14.02 16.92
C ASN A 6 7.76 13.25 15.63
N ILE A 7 7.50 11.94 15.72
CA ILE A 7 7.06 11.20 14.54
C ILE A 7 5.59 11.48 14.30
N HIS A 8 5.28 11.92 13.09
CA HIS A 8 3.95 11.97 12.51
C HIS A 8 3.64 10.61 11.90
N PRO A 9 3.03 9.65 12.62
CA PRO A 9 2.89 8.29 12.14
C PRO A 9 2.07 8.25 10.84
N GLU A 10 1.15 9.20 10.68
CA GLU A 10 0.32 9.40 9.50
C GLU A 10 1.09 9.71 8.20
N GLN A 11 2.37 10.10 8.30
CA GLN A 11 3.27 10.35 7.17
C GLN A 11 4.19 9.16 6.87
N SER A 12 4.20 8.13 7.73
CA SER A 12 5.07 6.98 7.56
C SER A 12 4.56 6.00 6.48
N ILE A 13 5.48 5.28 5.83
CA ILE A 13 5.13 4.31 4.79
C ILE A 13 4.32 3.15 5.37
N TYR A 14 4.65 2.65 6.55
CA TYR A 14 3.91 1.53 7.15
C TYR A 14 2.48 1.90 7.54
N TYR A 15 2.24 3.15 7.95
CA TYR A 15 0.89 3.63 8.24
C TYR A 15 0.08 3.83 6.95
N ASN A 16 0.67 4.47 5.92
CA ASN A 16 -0.01 4.65 4.64
C ASN A 16 -0.22 3.31 3.90
N GLY A 17 0.73 2.38 4.03
CA GLY A 17 0.64 1.04 3.45
C GLY A 17 -0.48 0.19 4.03
N ALA A 18 -0.90 0.43 5.27
CA ALA A 18 -2.08 -0.22 5.82
C ALA A 18 -3.36 0.09 5.02
N PHE A 19 -3.51 1.32 4.53
CA PHE A 19 -4.66 1.71 3.70
C PHE A 19 -4.59 1.15 2.28
N VAL A 20 -3.37 0.99 1.73
CA VAL A 20 -3.17 0.28 0.45
C VAL A 20 -3.59 -1.18 0.60
N LEU A 21 -3.19 -1.82 1.70
CA LEU A 21 -3.57 -3.20 1.99
C LEU A 21 -5.07 -3.35 2.24
N GLU A 22 -5.70 -2.40 2.91
CA GLU A 22 -7.16 -2.35 3.09
C GLU A 22 -7.88 -2.25 1.73
N ALA A 23 -7.46 -1.33 0.86
CA ALA A 23 -8.02 -1.17 -0.48
C ALA A 23 -7.89 -2.45 -1.33
N LEU A 24 -6.76 -3.17 -1.20
CA LEU A 24 -6.52 -4.43 -1.90
C LEU A 24 -7.35 -5.60 -1.31
N ARG A 25 -7.72 -5.56 -0.04
CA ARG A 25 -8.59 -6.59 0.55
C ARG A 25 -10.05 -6.48 0.09
N GLU A 26 -10.47 -5.29 -0.30
CA GLU A 26 -11.80 -5.06 -0.88
C GLU A 26 -11.91 -5.60 -2.32
N GLN A 27 -10.77 -5.66 -3.03
CA GLN A 27 -10.65 -6.22 -4.38
C GLN A 27 -9.40 -7.11 -4.47
N SER A 28 -9.59 -8.41 -4.34
CA SER A 28 -8.53 -9.43 -4.19
C SER A 28 -7.44 -9.42 -5.27
N ALA A 29 -7.70 -8.80 -6.42
CA ALA A 29 -6.70 -8.47 -7.42
C ALA A 29 -7.12 -7.21 -8.16
N SER A 30 -6.22 -6.25 -8.28
CA SER A 30 -6.47 -4.98 -8.95
C SER A 30 -5.27 -4.58 -9.81
N ASP A 31 -5.55 -3.95 -10.95
CA ASP A 31 -4.55 -3.18 -11.68
C ASP A 31 -3.96 -2.10 -10.76
N ILE A 32 -2.67 -1.76 -10.93
CA ILE A 32 -1.96 -0.80 -10.07
C ILE A 32 -2.67 0.57 -10.05
N LEU A 33 -3.20 1.04 -11.18
CA LEU A 33 -3.89 2.33 -11.25
C LEU A 33 -5.25 2.26 -10.57
N ASP A 34 -5.99 1.17 -10.77
CA ASP A 34 -7.28 0.96 -10.10
C ASP A 34 -7.10 0.86 -8.58
N LEU A 35 -6.07 0.14 -8.13
CA LEU A 35 -5.70 0.06 -6.71
C LEU A 35 -5.32 1.43 -6.15
N TYR A 36 -4.56 2.23 -6.91
CA TYR A 36 -4.22 3.60 -6.53
C TYR A 36 -5.48 4.45 -6.36
N VAL A 37 -6.39 4.42 -7.35
CA VAL A 37 -7.65 5.17 -7.30
C VAL A 37 -8.52 4.72 -6.11
N ASN A 38 -8.63 3.41 -5.87
CA ASN A 38 -9.39 2.90 -4.73
C ASN A 38 -8.76 3.32 -3.40
N THR A 39 -7.43 3.30 -3.31
CA THR A 39 -6.70 3.77 -2.12
C THR A 39 -7.00 5.24 -1.80
N GLN A 40 -7.21 6.09 -2.81
CA GLN A 40 -7.56 7.51 -2.58
C GLN A 40 -8.89 7.70 -1.84
N VAL A 41 -9.80 6.73 -1.89
CA VAL A 41 -11.07 6.75 -1.14
C VAL A 41 -10.80 6.64 0.36
N HIS A 42 -9.84 5.79 0.74
CA HIS A 42 -9.46 5.54 2.12
C HIS A 42 -8.46 6.57 2.66
N ARG A 43 -7.44 6.90 1.85
CA ARG A 43 -6.36 7.80 2.23
C ARG A 43 -5.76 8.49 1.01
N ARG A 44 -5.85 9.84 0.99
CA ARG A 44 -5.14 10.62 -0.02
C ARG A 44 -3.64 10.50 0.14
N MET A 45 -2.97 10.11 -0.94
CA MET A 45 -1.51 10.06 -1.02
C MET A 45 -1.06 10.32 -2.45
N THR A 46 0.17 10.79 -2.63
CA THR A 46 0.75 10.95 -3.96
C THR A 46 1.16 9.59 -4.54
N MET A 47 1.20 9.46 -5.87
CA MET A 47 1.66 8.24 -6.54
C MET A 47 3.03 7.72 -6.04
N PRO A 48 4.07 8.56 -5.79
CA PRO A 48 5.33 8.07 -5.25
C PRO A 48 5.20 7.42 -3.86
N VAL A 49 4.38 8.00 -2.97
CA VAL A 49 4.12 7.44 -1.64
C VAL A 49 3.38 6.11 -1.77
N PHE A 50 2.43 6.01 -2.69
CA PHE A 50 1.72 4.76 -2.97
C PHE A 50 2.67 3.65 -3.46
N VAL A 51 3.55 3.95 -4.40
CA VAL A 51 4.56 2.99 -4.90
C VAL A 51 5.49 2.54 -3.77
N LEU A 52 5.97 3.46 -2.92
CA LEU A 52 6.78 3.11 -1.76
C LEU A 52 6.02 2.22 -0.75
N CYS A 53 4.70 2.38 -0.64
CA CYS A 53 3.88 1.49 0.17
C CYS A 53 3.82 0.09 -0.44
N LEU A 54 3.66 -0.03 -1.76
CA LEU A 54 3.69 -1.33 -2.45
C LEU A 54 5.05 -2.02 -2.28
N ASP A 55 6.15 -1.30 -2.47
CA ASP A 55 7.51 -1.82 -2.25
C ASP A 55 7.66 -2.35 -0.82
N TRP A 56 7.19 -1.58 0.16
CA TRP A 56 7.24 -1.99 1.56
C TRP A 56 6.38 -3.23 1.85
N LEU A 57 5.15 -3.30 1.32
CA LEU A 57 4.27 -4.46 1.49
C LEU A 57 4.84 -5.71 0.81
N TYR A 58 5.47 -5.55 -0.36
CA TYR A 58 6.14 -6.63 -1.08
C TYR A 58 7.33 -7.19 -0.28
N LEU A 59 8.15 -6.30 0.31
CA LEU A 59 9.27 -6.71 1.18
C LEU A 59 8.82 -7.46 2.44
N LEU A 60 7.56 -7.26 2.86
CA LEU A 60 6.96 -7.97 3.99
C LEU A 60 6.24 -9.26 3.58
N ASP A 61 6.27 -9.63 2.30
CA ASP A 61 5.58 -10.79 1.75
C ASP A 61 4.05 -10.73 1.98
N LEU A 62 3.48 -9.53 1.96
CA LEU A 62 2.03 -9.31 2.11
C LEU A 62 1.31 -9.17 0.78
N VAL A 63 2.03 -8.72 -0.26
CA VAL A 63 1.50 -8.55 -1.61
C VAL A 63 2.51 -9.05 -2.63
N ASN A 64 2.01 -9.52 -3.77
CA ASN A 64 2.82 -9.93 -4.90
C ASN A 64 2.35 -9.22 -6.18
N LEU A 65 3.23 -9.18 -7.18
CA LEU A 65 2.92 -8.72 -8.53
C LEU A 65 2.66 -9.94 -9.41
N ASN A 66 1.47 -10.01 -10.00
CA ASN A 66 1.16 -11.08 -10.93
C ASN A 66 1.80 -10.83 -12.31
N GLU A 67 1.81 -11.85 -13.16
CA GLU A 67 2.41 -11.79 -14.51
C GLU A 67 1.78 -10.73 -15.42
N GLN A 68 0.58 -10.26 -15.08
CA GLN A 68 -0.18 -9.24 -15.82
C GLN A 68 0.09 -7.81 -15.29
N GLY A 69 0.96 -7.65 -14.28
CA GLY A 69 1.29 -6.35 -13.69
C GLY A 69 0.28 -5.84 -12.65
N GLY A 70 -0.67 -6.68 -12.24
CA GLY A 70 -1.58 -6.40 -11.13
C GLY A 70 -0.98 -6.76 -9.78
N VAL A 71 -1.58 -6.22 -8.72
CA VAL A 71 -1.20 -6.50 -7.32
C VAL A 71 -2.21 -7.47 -6.72
N GLU A 72 -1.73 -8.48 -6.01
CA GLU A 72 -2.53 -9.48 -5.30
C GLU A 72 -2.00 -9.73 -3.89
N LEU A 73 -2.84 -10.25 -3.00
CA LEU A 73 -2.42 -10.64 -1.65
C LEU A 73 -1.62 -11.93 -1.70
N CYS A 74 -0.54 -12.01 -0.92
CA CYS A 74 0.14 -13.29 -0.70
C CYS A 74 -0.76 -14.27 0.07
N SER A 75 -0.57 -15.57 -0.16
CA SER A 75 -1.33 -16.67 0.46
C SER A 75 -0.78 -17.10 1.81
#